data_AF-A0A535SBS2-F1
#
_entry.id   AF-A0A535SBS2-F1
#
_cell.length_a   1.000
_cell.length_b   1.000
_cell.length_c   1.000
_cell.angle_alpha   90.00
_cell.angle_beta   90.00
_cell.angle_gamma   90.00
#
_symmetry.space_group_name_H-M   'P 1'
#
loop_
_entity.id
_entity.type
_entity.pdbx_description
1 polymer ?
#
loop_
_entity_poly.entity_id
_entity_poly.type
_entity_poly.pdbx_seq_one_letter_code
_entity_poly.pdbx_strand_id
1 'polypeptide(L)'
;MDDQIRQAAVAAARHLLLLYKAEHPAWTDTRTPVDDLVSWSGLQVETFHATDYPQGTYGFLEPDEDLIWLCRTLPESLRRFTLAHELGHAVLHRDNARRRPLLQESWQAASLPPTSQSLPELSREDPCQRPDVQEEVVGQNEQELLQEVLGIGQSYNPRSERELAANIFAAELLMPIEQVRTLYLHE
;
A
#
# COMPACT_ATOMS: atom_id res chain seq x y z
N MET A 1 -15.43 8.81 -2.93
CA MET A 1 -14.24 8.05 -3.34
C MET A 1 -13.27 7.93 -2.16
N ASP A 2 -12.85 9.05 -1.57
CA ASP A 2 -11.98 9.10 -0.38
C ASP A 2 -12.41 8.19 0.79
N ASP A 3 -13.71 8.13 1.09
CA ASP A 3 -14.20 7.32 2.21
C ASP A 3 -14.11 5.81 1.93
N GLN A 4 -14.29 5.39 0.68
CA GLN A 4 -14.14 3.99 0.29
C GLN A 4 -12.68 3.55 0.32
N ILE A 5 -11.76 4.37 -0.19
CA ILE A 5 -10.31 4.13 -0.13
C ILE A 5 -9.86 4.00 1.32
N ARG A 6 -10.33 4.91 2.19
CA ARG A 6 -10.06 4.86 3.62
C ARG A 6 -10.56 3.56 4.25
N GLN A 7 -11.82 3.21 4.02
CA GLN A 7 -12.42 2.00 4.59
C GLN A 7 -11.66 0.74 4.15
N ALA A 8 -11.31 0.64 2.86
CA ALA A 8 -10.55 -0.50 2.32
C ALA A 8 -9.15 -0.59 2.94
N ALA A 9 -8.41 0.52 3.01
CA ALA A 9 -7.07 0.55 3.61
C ALA A 9 -7.07 0.23 5.11
N VAL A 10 -8.07 0.73 5.86
CA VAL A 10 -8.26 0.41 7.29
C VAL A 10 -8.60 -1.06 7.48
N ALA A 11 -9.55 -1.59 6.70
CA ALA A 11 -9.94 -3.00 6.77
C ALA A 11 -8.75 -3.92 6.46
N ALA A 12 -7.95 -3.57 5.44
CA ALA A 12 -6.74 -4.26 5.06
C ALA A 12 -5.72 -4.36 6.21
N ALA A 13 -5.40 -3.23 6.85
CA ALA A 13 -4.45 -3.18 7.96
C ALA A 13 -4.93 -4.03 9.16
N ARG A 14 -6.21 -3.89 9.52
CA ARG A 14 -6.82 -4.67 10.61
C ARG A 14 -6.82 -6.16 10.32
N HIS A 15 -7.20 -6.54 9.10
CA HIS A 15 -7.26 -7.93 8.68
C HIS A 15 -5.87 -8.58 8.70
N LEU A 16 -4.85 -7.89 8.21
CA LEU A 16 -3.47 -8.36 8.26
C LEU A 16 -3.03 -8.64 9.72
N LEU A 17 -3.30 -7.71 10.64
CA LEU A 17 -2.99 -7.90 12.06
C LEU A 17 -3.75 -9.07 12.68
N LEU A 18 -5.02 -9.25 12.32
CA LEU A 18 -5.82 -10.36 12.83
C LEU A 18 -5.26 -11.72 12.40
N LEU A 19 -4.89 -11.86 11.13
CA LEU A 19 -4.27 -13.07 10.60
C LEU A 19 -2.93 -13.34 11.29
N TYR A 20 -2.09 -12.31 11.41
CA TYR A 20 -0.80 -12.44 12.07
C TYR A 20 -0.95 -12.88 13.54
N LYS A 21 -1.90 -12.30 14.29
CA LYS A 21 -2.21 -12.69 15.68
C LYS A 21 -2.70 -14.13 15.79
N ALA A 22 -3.53 -14.59 14.84
CA ALA A 22 -4.03 -15.94 14.85
C ALA A 22 -2.90 -16.98 14.69
N GLU A 23 -1.90 -16.68 13.87
CA GLU A 23 -0.71 -17.53 13.68
C GLU A 23 0.36 -17.35 14.77
N HIS A 24 0.35 -16.21 15.48
CA HIS A 24 1.32 -15.87 16.53
C HIS A 24 0.62 -15.56 17.87
N PRO A 25 -0.07 -16.53 18.50
CA PRO A 25 -0.82 -16.30 19.74
C PRO A 25 0.08 -15.91 20.94
N ALA A 26 1.39 -16.15 20.84
CA ALA A 26 2.37 -15.73 21.85
C ALA A 26 2.68 -14.23 21.79
N TRP A 27 2.35 -13.54 20.70
CA TRP A 27 2.55 -12.09 20.59
C TRP A 27 1.45 -11.34 21.36
N THR A 28 1.85 -10.65 22.42
CA THR A 28 0.95 -9.90 23.32
C THR A 28 1.30 -8.42 23.45
N ASP A 29 2.33 -7.96 22.74
CA ASP A 29 2.79 -6.57 22.77
C ASP A 29 1.78 -5.65 22.05
N THR A 30 1.70 -4.39 22.47
CA THR A 30 0.92 -3.34 21.80
C THR A 30 1.68 -2.73 20.63
N ARG A 31 3.02 -2.80 20.63
CA ARG A 31 3.84 -2.35 19.50
C ARG A 31 3.71 -3.33 18.34
N THR A 32 3.14 -2.88 17.21
CA THR A 32 3.06 -3.66 15.98
C THR A 32 4.45 -4.13 15.51
N PRO A 33 4.71 -5.44 15.34
CA PRO A 33 5.99 -5.96 14.88
C PRO A 33 6.08 -5.87 13.36
N VAL A 34 6.31 -4.67 12.84
CA VAL A 34 6.29 -4.38 11.38
C VAL A 34 7.29 -5.24 10.61
N ASP A 35 8.49 -5.40 11.14
CA ASP A 35 9.54 -6.23 10.53
C ASP A 35 9.11 -7.70 10.39
N ASP A 36 8.55 -8.26 11.46
CA ASP A 36 8.06 -9.64 11.45
C ASP A 36 6.84 -9.80 10.54
N LEU A 37 5.96 -8.80 10.47
CA LEU A 37 4.82 -8.78 9.55
C LEU A 37 5.26 -8.79 8.08
N VAL A 38 6.29 -8.02 7.74
CA VAL A 38 6.84 -7.96 6.38
C VAL A 38 7.46 -9.30 6.01
N SER A 39 8.31 -9.84 6.89
CA SER A 39 8.94 -11.15 6.69
C SER A 39 7.90 -12.27 6.60
N TRP A 40 6.89 -12.27 7.49
CA TRP A 40 5.79 -13.22 7.47
C TRP A 40 4.93 -13.09 6.20
N SER A 41 4.77 -11.88 5.66
CA SER A 41 4.08 -11.66 4.39
C SER A 41 4.86 -12.20 3.17
N GLY A 42 6.09 -12.68 3.38
CA GLY A 42 6.97 -13.22 2.35
C GLY A 42 7.88 -12.18 1.70
N LEU A 43 7.91 -10.95 2.22
CA LEU A 43 8.71 -9.86 1.68
C LEU A 43 10.08 -9.81 2.37
N GLN A 44 11.10 -9.49 1.59
CA GLN A 44 12.46 -9.22 2.02
C GLN A 44 12.65 -7.71 2.15
N VAL A 45 13.56 -7.30 3.03
CA VAL A 45 13.91 -5.89 3.22
C VAL A 45 15.40 -5.73 3.02
N GLU A 46 15.78 -4.96 2.02
CA GLU A 46 17.17 -4.55 1.77
C GLU A 46 17.33 -3.05 1.99
N THR A 47 18.58 -2.60 2.03
CA THR A 47 18.88 -1.19 2.35
C THR A 47 19.83 -0.53 1.36
N PHE A 48 19.55 0.74 1.06
CA PHE A 48 20.40 1.59 0.23
C PHE A 48 20.92 2.80 1.02
N HIS A 49 21.95 3.47 0.49
CA HIS A 49 22.47 4.71 1.05
C HIS A 49 21.74 5.93 0.45
N ALA A 50 21.56 7.00 1.23
CA ALA A 50 20.80 8.19 0.82
C ALA A 50 21.36 8.92 -0.43
N THR A 51 22.57 8.56 -0.88
CA THR A 51 23.20 9.09 -2.09
C THR A 51 22.95 8.22 -3.33
N ASP A 52 22.43 7.02 -3.16
CA ASP A 52 22.20 6.06 -4.24
C ASP A 52 20.96 6.42 -5.06
N TYR A 53 20.06 7.22 -4.46
CA TYR A 53 18.79 7.65 -5.04
C TYR A 53 18.59 9.17 -4.85
N PRO A 54 17.72 9.80 -5.66
CA PRO A 54 17.31 11.19 -5.48
C PRO A 54 16.89 11.54 -4.06
N GLN A 55 17.16 12.79 -3.68
CA GLN A 55 16.81 13.29 -2.36
C GLN A 55 15.29 13.22 -2.14
N GLY A 56 14.88 12.59 -1.04
CA GLY A 56 13.48 12.38 -0.69
C GLY A 56 13.01 10.93 -0.82
N THR A 57 13.82 10.06 -1.42
CA THR A 57 13.52 8.61 -1.48
C THR A 57 13.89 7.94 -0.16
N TYR A 58 12.87 7.52 0.58
CA TYR A 58 13.03 6.85 1.88
C TYR A 58 12.85 5.33 1.80
N GLY A 59 12.06 4.86 0.85
CA GLY A 59 11.87 3.46 0.55
C GLY A 59 11.02 3.28 -0.69
N PHE A 60 11.00 2.05 -1.19
CA PHE A 60 10.14 1.63 -2.29
C PHE A 60 9.99 0.12 -2.31
N LEU A 61 8.84 -0.36 -2.77
CA LEU A 61 8.59 -1.76 -3.11
C LEU A 61 9.05 -2.03 -4.55
N GLU A 62 9.87 -3.07 -4.74
CA GLU A 62 10.24 -3.55 -6.07
C GLU A 62 9.00 -4.21 -6.75
N PRO A 63 8.58 -3.79 -7.95
CA PRO A 63 7.31 -4.25 -8.55
C PRO A 63 7.23 -5.77 -8.77
N ASP A 64 8.33 -6.38 -9.22
CA ASP A 64 8.37 -7.78 -9.65
C ASP A 64 9.06 -8.73 -8.67
N GLU A 65 9.60 -8.20 -7.58
CA GLU A 65 10.32 -8.94 -6.57
C GLU A 65 9.62 -8.81 -5.21
N ASP A 66 9.72 -9.84 -4.37
CA ASP A 66 9.25 -9.77 -2.99
C ASP A 66 10.23 -8.98 -2.13
N LEU A 67 10.54 -7.75 -2.54
CA LEU A 67 11.64 -6.95 -2.01
C LEU A 67 11.22 -5.51 -1.76
N ILE A 68 11.49 -5.03 -0.54
CA ILE A 68 11.36 -3.64 -0.14
C ILE A 68 12.76 -3.07 0.06
N TRP A 69 13.03 -1.93 -0.55
CA TRP A 69 14.23 -1.15 -0.33
C TRP A 69 13.96 -0.04 0.69
N LEU A 70 14.84 0.12 1.68
CA LEU A 70 14.77 1.21 2.65
C LEU A 70 16.09 1.99 2.73
N CYS A 71 15.97 3.30 2.93
CA CYS A 71 17.14 4.12 3.24
C CYS A 71 17.70 3.73 4.62
N ARG A 72 18.97 3.33 4.67
CA ARG A 72 19.60 2.77 5.90
C ARG A 72 19.77 3.76 7.05
N THR A 73 19.67 5.06 6.78
CA THR A 73 19.96 6.12 7.77
C THR A 73 18.70 6.72 8.41
N LEU A 74 17.53 6.11 8.17
CA LEU A 74 16.26 6.62 8.69
C LEU A 74 16.16 6.49 10.21
N PRO A 75 15.68 7.54 10.91
CA PRO A 75 15.22 7.42 12.29
C PRO A 75 14.15 6.32 12.44
N GLU A 76 14.15 5.61 13.55
CA GLU A 76 13.32 4.41 13.74
C GLU A 76 11.81 4.65 13.51
N SER A 77 11.26 5.79 13.92
CA SER A 77 9.85 6.11 13.67
C SER A 77 9.55 6.27 12.17
N LEU A 78 10.42 6.95 11.44
CA LEU A 78 10.31 7.11 9.98
C LEU A 78 10.51 5.79 9.27
N ARG A 79 11.54 5.02 9.64
CA ARG A 79 11.78 3.67 9.11
C ARG A 79 10.55 2.78 9.25
N ARG A 80 9.93 2.73 10.43
CA ARG A 80 8.73 1.92 10.68
C ARG A 80 7.54 2.39 9.86
N PHE A 81 7.35 3.69 9.72
CA PHE A 81 6.27 4.25 8.90
C PHE A 81 6.49 3.94 7.42
N THR A 82 7.69 4.19 6.88
CA THR A 82 8.05 3.87 5.50
C THR A 82 7.87 2.38 5.23
N LEU A 83 8.36 1.50 6.11
CA LEU A 83 8.20 0.06 5.94
C LEU A 83 6.72 -0.38 5.96
N ALA A 84 5.91 0.18 6.86
CA ALA A 84 4.47 -0.07 6.91
C ALA A 84 3.73 0.46 5.66
N HIS A 85 4.21 1.57 5.10
CA HIS A 85 3.71 2.14 3.85
C HIS A 85 3.99 1.22 2.66
N GLU A 86 5.23 0.74 2.51
CA GLU A 86 5.58 -0.22 1.45
C GLU A 86 4.86 -1.56 1.60
N LEU A 87 4.66 -2.03 2.84
CA LEU A 87 3.79 -3.18 3.12
C LEU A 87 2.35 -2.90 2.66
N GLY A 88 1.86 -1.68 2.86
CA GLY A 88 0.56 -1.23 2.34
C GLY A 88 0.49 -1.34 0.81
N HIS A 89 1.56 -0.98 0.09
CA HIS A 89 1.62 -1.21 -1.36
C HIS A 89 1.53 -2.69 -1.72
N ALA A 90 2.27 -3.54 -1.00
CA ALA A 90 2.24 -4.97 -1.25
C ALA A 90 0.87 -5.60 -0.95
N VAL A 91 0.19 -5.15 0.10
CA VAL A 91 -1.11 -5.70 0.52
C VAL A 91 -2.25 -5.17 -0.35
N LEU A 92 -2.23 -3.89 -0.73
CA LEU A 92 -3.36 -3.26 -1.42
C LEU A 92 -3.25 -3.35 -2.94
N HIS A 93 -2.04 -3.28 -3.49
CA HIS A 93 -1.84 -2.96 -4.91
C HIS A 93 -1.05 -4.00 -5.70
N ARG A 94 -0.42 -5.01 -5.08
CA ARG A 94 0.21 -6.10 -5.85
C ARG A 94 -0.84 -7.03 -6.45
N ASP A 95 -0.48 -7.60 -7.60
CA ASP A 95 -1.29 -8.61 -8.30
C ASP A 95 -1.65 -9.79 -7.39
N ASN A 96 -2.91 -10.21 -7.48
CA ASN A 96 -3.47 -11.30 -6.68
C ASN A 96 -2.71 -12.63 -6.81
N ALA A 97 -1.95 -12.83 -7.89
CA ALA A 97 -1.14 -14.04 -8.11
C ALA A 97 0.12 -14.11 -7.23
N ARG A 98 0.63 -12.97 -6.76
CA ARG A 98 1.84 -12.88 -5.92
C ARG A 98 1.54 -12.61 -4.46
N ARG A 99 0.27 -12.37 -4.11
CA ARG A 99 -0.16 -12.34 -2.71
C ARG A 99 -0.09 -13.76 -2.16
N ARG A 100 0.56 -13.94 -1.00
CA ARG A 100 0.66 -15.24 -0.31
C ARG A 100 -0.74 -15.91 -0.27
N PRO A 101 -0.88 -17.22 -0.55
CA PRO A 101 -2.20 -17.88 -0.65
C PRO A 101 -3.11 -17.69 0.58
N LEU A 102 -2.52 -17.59 1.77
CA LEU A 102 -3.20 -17.24 3.03
C LEU A 102 -3.87 -15.85 3.01
N LEU A 103 -3.21 -14.87 2.38
CA LEU A 103 -3.75 -13.54 2.07
C LEU A 103 -4.55 -13.53 0.77
N GLN A 104 -4.76 -14.67 0.11
CA GLN A 104 -5.54 -14.76 -1.12
C GLN A 104 -6.93 -15.34 -0.83
N GLU A 105 -7.01 -16.43 -0.08
CA GLU A 105 -8.27 -17.09 0.29
C GLU A 105 -9.18 -16.20 1.15
N SER A 106 -8.61 -15.42 2.08
CA SER A 106 -9.43 -14.52 2.92
C SER A 106 -9.89 -13.26 2.18
N TRP A 107 -9.23 -12.88 1.09
CA TRP A 107 -9.50 -11.64 0.35
C TRP A 107 -10.40 -11.86 -0.87
N GLN A 108 -10.52 -13.09 -1.37
CA GLN A 108 -11.54 -13.47 -2.37
C GLN A 108 -12.97 -13.25 -1.85
N ALA A 109 -13.18 -13.24 -0.54
CA ALA A 109 -14.45 -12.85 0.06
C ALA A 109 -14.75 -11.33 -0.04
N ALA A 110 -13.76 -10.50 -0.40
CA ALA A 110 -13.81 -9.05 -0.26
C ALA A 110 -13.56 -8.25 -1.56
N SER A 111 -13.38 -8.85 -2.75
CA SER A 111 -13.10 -8.05 -3.96
C SER A 111 -13.66 -8.60 -5.29
N LEU A 112 -14.20 -7.63 -6.07
CA LEU A 112 -14.80 -7.63 -7.41
C LEU A 112 -13.85 -8.11 -8.55
N PRO A 113 -14.33 -8.36 -9.80
CA PRO A 113 -13.75 -9.33 -10.71
C PRO A 113 -12.47 -8.88 -11.42
N PRO A 114 -11.64 -9.83 -11.92
CA PRO A 114 -10.35 -9.56 -12.51
C PRO A 114 -10.46 -9.42 -14.04
N THR A 115 -9.68 -8.50 -14.61
CA THR A 115 -9.36 -8.53 -16.05
C THR A 115 -7.85 -8.44 -16.24
N SER A 116 -7.29 -9.57 -16.64
CA SER A 116 -5.89 -9.81 -16.96
C SER A 116 -5.55 -9.31 -18.36
N GLN A 117 -4.35 -8.76 -18.57
CA GLN A 117 -3.56 -8.93 -19.80
C GLN A 117 -2.10 -8.43 -19.62
N SER A 118 -1.16 -9.22 -20.13
CA SER A 118 0.31 -9.20 -19.95
C SER A 118 1.05 -8.07 -20.67
N LEU A 119 2.15 -7.55 -20.09
CA LEU A 119 3.02 -6.48 -20.64
C LEU A 119 4.54 -6.80 -20.52
N PRO A 120 5.40 -6.16 -21.35
CA PRO A 120 6.85 -6.43 -21.45
C PRO A 120 7.73 -5.55 -20.52
N GLU A 121 8.97 -6.01 -20.26
CA GLU A 121 9.97 -5.47 -19.30
C GLU A 121 10.42 -4.01 -19.53
N LEU A 122 10.58 -3.22 -18.45
CA LEU A 122 10.98 -1.80 -18.48
C LEU A 122 11.95 -1.38 -17.33
N SER A 123 12.67 -0.27 -17.57
CA SER A 123 13.92 0.21 -16.92
C SER A 123 13.75 1.18 -15.71
N ARG A 124 14.86 1.41 -14.96
CA ARG A 124 15.00 1.66 -13.50
C ARG A 124 15.33 3.12 -13.04
N GLU A 125 14.49 4.13 -13.27
CA GLU A 125 14.79 5.51 -12.76
C GLU A 125 13.65 6.11 -11.86
N ASP A 126 13.67 5.71 -10.57
CA ASP A 126 13.11 6.27 -9.30
C ASP A 126 11.57 6.47 -9.07
N PRO A 127 10.98 6.01 -7.93
CA PRO A 127 10.65 4.59 -7.72
C PRO A 127 9.18 4.38 -7.27
N CYS A 128 8.41 5.45 -7.05
CA CYS A 128 6.96 5.44 -6.81
C CYS A 128 6.16 5.56 -8.13
N GLN A 129 6.74 5.16 -9.28
CA GLN A 129 6.23 5.54 -10.61
C GLN A 129 6.24 4.40 -11.65
N ARG A 130 5.16 4.05 -12.37
CA ARG A 130 3.78 4.55 -12.55
C ARG A 130 3.07 3.61 -13.57
N PRO A 131 1.72 3.55 -13.71
CA PRO A 131 1.08 3.23 -15.00
C PRO A 131 0.83 4.50 -15.84
N ASP A 132 0.73 4.29 -17.16
CA ASP A 132 0.89 5.28 -18.25
C ASP A 132 -0.10 6.45 -18.26
N VAL A 133 0.38 7.61 -18.70
CA VAL A 133 -0.48 8.69 -19.19
C VAL A 133 -0.49 8.62 -20.71
N GLN A 134 -1.41 7.83 -21.28
CA GLN A 134 -2.42 8.22 -22.28
C GLN A 134 -3.13 6.96 -22.84
N GLU A 135 -4.35 6.71 -22.37
CA GLU A 135 -5.38 6.12 -23.24
C GLU A 135 -5.63 7.11 -24.39
N GLU A 136 -5.00 6.89 -25.54
CA GLU A 136 -5.57 7.26 -26.84
C GLU A 136 -5.74 5.91 -27.57
N VAL A 137 -6.94 5.35 -27.78
CA VAL A 137 -8.07 5.94 -28.51
C VAL A 137 -9.36 5.24 -28.05
N VAL A 138 -10.24 5.93 -27.32
CA VAL A 138 -11.69 5.75 -27.43
C VAL A 138 -12.31 7.14 -27.50
N GLY A 139 -12.78 7.49 -28.69
CA GLY A 139 -13.61 8.66 -29.04
C GLY A 139 -13.40 9.94 -28.23
N GLN A 140 -12.83 10.97 -28.87
CA GLN A 140 -12.73 12.35 -28.35
C GLN A 140 -14.04 12.95 -27.78
N ASN A 141 -15.19 12.29 -27.99
CA ASN A 141 -16.49 12.72 -27.49
C ASN A 141 -16.84 12.22 -26.06
N GLU A 142 -16.16 11.21 -25.49
CA GLU A 142 -16.54 10.65 -24.18
C GLU A 142 -15.81 11.33 -23.01
N GLN A 143 -14.59 11.80 -23.23
CA GLN A 143 -13.80 12.54 -22.23
C GLN A 143 -14.35 13.96 -21.99
N GLU A 144 -14.82 14.65 -23.03
CA GLU A 144 -15.56 15.92 -22.87
C GLU A 144 -16.88 15.71 -22.11
N LEU A 145 -17.58 14.60 -22.38
CA LEU A 145 -18.82 14.25 -21.68
C LEU A 145 -18.59 13.91 -20.19
N LEU A 146 -17.49 13.22 -19.85
CA LEU A 146 -17.13 12.95 -18.45
C LEU A 146 -16.69 14.22 -17.71
N GLN A 147 -16.00 15.14 -18.38
CA GLN A 147 -15.65 16.45 -17.81
C GLN A 147 -16.89 17.32 -17.58
N GLU A 148 -17.90 17.24 -18.45
CA GLU A 148 -19.19 17.90 -18.25
C GLU A 148 -20.01 17.29 -17.11
N VAL A 149 -19.94 15.97 -16.91
CA VAL A 149 -20.70 15.25 -15.86
C VAL A 149 -20.10 15.40 -14.46
N LEU A 150 -18.77 15.51 -14.32
CA LEU A 150 -18.11 15.52 -13.01
C LEU A 150 -17.83 16.91 -12.42
N GLY A 151 -18.17 17.98 -13.14
CA GLY A 151 -18.01 19.34 -12.64
C GLY A 151 -16.56 19.81 -12.64
N ILE A 152 -16.41 21.08 -12.98
CA ILE A 152 -15.14 21.77 -13.17
C ILE A 152 -14.36 21.76 -11.85
N GLY A 153 -13.26 21.01 -11.75
CA GLY A 153 -12.23 21.23 -10.71
C GLY A 153 -11.66 20.03 -9.96
N GLN A 154 -12.06 18.77 -10.23
CA GLN A 154 -11.41 17.61 -9.61
C GLN A 154 -10.58 16.83 -10.63
N SER A 155 -9.26 17.07 -10.65
CA SER A 155 -8.32 16.24 -11.38
C SER A 155 -8.15 14.90 -10.64
N TYR A 156 -8.83 13.86 -11.12
CA TYR A 156 -8.64 12.49 -10.64
C TYR A 156 -7.19 12.02 -10.91
N ASN A 157 -6.46 11.57 -9.88
CA ASN A 157 -5.10 11.04 -10.00
C ASN A 157 -4.98 9.68 -9.26
N PRO A 158 -5.07 8.55 -9.98
CA PRO A 158 -4.98 7.20 -9.40
C PRO A 158 -3.72 6.95 -8.56
N ARG A 159 -2.60 7.58 -8.90
CA ARG A 159 -1.37 7.46 -8.10
C ARG A 159 -1.58 8.08 -6.73
N SER A 160 -2.10 9.29 -6.68
CA SER A 160 -2.38 9.97 -5.41
C SER A 160 -3.31 9.15 -4.51
N GLU A 161 -4.27 8.43 -5.08
CA GLU A 161 -5.15 7.53 -4.33
C GLU A 161 -4.41 6.30 -3.78
N ARG A 162 -3.51 5.69 -4.56
CA ARG A 162 -2.70 4.55 -4.11
C ARG A 162 -1.76 4.92 -2.97
N GLU A 163 -1.09 6.07 -3.09
CA GLU A 163 -0.23 6.65 -2.05
C GLU A 163 -1.03 6.99 -0.79
N LEU A 164 -2.21 7.61 -0.96
CA LEU A 164 -3.11 7.91 0.15
C LEU A 164 -3.57 6.63 0.86
N ALA A 165 -3.92 5.59 0.10
CA ALA A 165 -4.31 4.30 0.65
C ALA A 165 -3.17 3.66 1.45
N ALA A 166 -1.94 3.67 0.93
CA ALA A 166 -0.76 3.15 1.63
C ALA A 166 -0.46 3.93 2.92
N ASN A 167 -0.62 5.26 2.90
CA ASN A 167 -0.49 6.10 4.10
C ASN A 167 -1.57 5.80 5.15
N ILE A 168 -2.83 5.65 4.74
CA ILE A 168 -3.94 5.28 5.63
C ILE A 168 -3.71 3.89 6.23
N PHE A 169 -3.28 2.94 5.40
CA PHE A 169 -2.93 1.59 5.84
C PHE A 169 -1.82 1.62 6.89
N ALA A 170 -0.71 2.33 6.62
CA ALA A 170 0.42 2.42 7.54
C ALA A 170 0.01 3.06 8.88
N ALA A 171 -0.80 4.12 8.82
CA ALA A 171 -1.33 4.79 10.01
C ALA A 171 -2.18 3.85 10.88
N GLU A 172 -3.15 3.15 10.27
CA GLU A 172 -4.01 2.21 11.00
C GLU A 172 -3.22 0.99 11.52
N LEU A 173 -2.24 0.50 10.75
CA LEU A 173 -1.40 -0.64 11.15
C LEU A 173 -0.54 -0.33 12.38
N LEU A 174 0.04 0.87 12.43
CA LEU A 174 0.94 1.30 13.49
C LEU A 174 0.21 1.86 14.71
N MET A 175 -0.93 2.51 14.48
CA MET A 175 -1.73 3.17 15.51
C MET A 175 -3.22 2.92 15.23
N PRO A 176 -3.73 1.71 15.53
CA PRO A 176 -5.13 1.39 15.30
C PRO A 176 -6.04 2.38 16.02
N ILE A 177 -6.99 2.99 15.30
CA ILE A 177 -7.78 4.10 15.84
C ILE A 177 -8.55 3.71 17.12
N GLU A 178 -9.00 2.45 17.25
CA GLU A 178 -9.69 1.99 18.46
C GLU A 178 -8.76 2.02 19.69
N GLN A 179 -7.49 1.64 19.53
CA GLN A 179 -6.52 1.69 20.63
C GLN A 179 -6.20 3.14 21.01
N VAL A 180 -6.05 4.02 20.02
CA VAL A 180 -5.85 5.45 20.27
C VAL A 180 -7.04 6.03 21.03
N ARG A 181 -8.27 5.67 20.65
CA ARG A 181 -9.47 6.08 21.38
C ARG A 181 -9.47 5.57 22.81
N THR A 182 -9.20 4.29 23.05
CA THR A 182 -9.14 3.74 24.42
C THR A 182 -8.08 4.43 25.29
N LEU A 183 -6.96 4.85 24.71
CA LEU A 183 -5.87 5.50 25.47
C LEU A 183 -6.16 6.96 25.83
N TYR A 184 -6.88 7.69 24.98
CA TYR A 184 -7.00 9.16 25.08
C TYR A 184 -8.43 9.67 25.27
N LEU A 185 -9.44 8.87 24.93
CA LEU A 185 -10.84 9.16 25.19
C LEU A 185 -11.27 8.27 26.36
N HIS A 186 -11.11 8.79 27.58
CA HIS A 186 -11.79 8.24 28.75
C HIS A 186 -13.30 8.47 28.56
N GLU A 187 -14.09 7.40 28.45
CA GLU A 187 -15.50 7.44 28.86
C GLU A 187 -15.60 7.28 30.38
#